data_AF-A0A969P2B6-F1
#
_entry.id   AF-A0A969P2B6-F1
#
_cell.length_a   1.000
_cell.length_b   1.000
_cell.length_c   1.000
_cell.angle_alpha   90.00
_cell.angle_beta   90.00
_cell.angle_gamma   90.00
#
_symmetry.space_group_name_H-M   'P 1'
#
loop_
_entity.id
_entity.type
_entity.pdbx_description
1 polymer ?
#
loop_
_entity_poly.entity_id
_entity_poly.type
_entity_poly.pdbx_seq_one_letter_code
_entity_poly.pdbx_strand_id
1 'polypeptide(L)'
;MATARVAQNGNGQQAPAQQERDQTLRRLLRPDEMVWLVEEAYDPVETTWRVDLVRQNRQGQWMRQRYVYDVPRQIVYFKGERPISDAERAKIRREARVFQRPA
;
A
#
# COMPACT_ATOMS: atom_id res chain seq x y z
N MET A 1 -14.08 20.24 -1.92
CA MET A 1 -13.19 19.49 -2.83
C MET A 1 -11.76 19.78 -2.42
N ALA A 2 -11.07 18.81 -1.82
CA ALA A 2 -9.69 19.00 -1.34
C ALA A 2 -8.73 18.20 -2.23
N THR A 3 -8.04 18.92 -3.11
CA THR A 3 -6.92 18.41 -3.89
C THR A 3 -5.71 18.34 -2.96
N ALA A 4 -5.42 17.16 -2.41
CA ALA A 4 -4.19 16.94 -1.65
C ALA A 4 -3.01 16.90 -2.64
N ARG A 5 -2.37 18.06 -2.81
CA ARG A 5 -1.06 18.18 -3.46
C ARG A 5 -0.06 17.34 -2.67
N VAL A 6 0.66 16.48 -3.37
CA VAL A 6 1.82 15.75 -2.89
C VAL A 6 2.78 16.75 -2.24
N ALA A 7 2.87 16.74 -0.91
CA ALA A 7 3.85 17.50 -0.17
C ALA A 7 5.22 16.82 -0.33
N GLN A 8 5.87 17.08 -1.46
CA GLN A 8 7.30 16.86 -1.63
C GLN A 8 8.03 17.93 -0.81
N ASN A 9 8.34 17.68 0.46
CA ASN A 9 9.27 18.49 1.25
C ASN A 9 9.71 17.69 2.49
N GLY A 10 10.80 16.90 2.36
CA GLY A 10 11.39 16.16 3.49
C GLY A 10 12.21 14.93 3.09
N ASN A 11 13.09 15.04 2.08
CA ASN A 11 13.67 13.89 1.35
C ASN A 11 14.61 12.97 2.16
N GLY A 12 14.99 13.30 3.40
CA GLY A 12 15.92 12.48 4.21
C GLY A 12 15.26 11.48 5.16
N GLN A 13 14.09 11.81 5.75
CA GLN A 13 13.45 11.00 6.79
C GLN A 13 12.29 10.13 6.26
N GLN A 14 11.70 10.50 5.12
CA GLN A 14 10.58 9.76 4.53
C GLN A 14 11.04 8.45 3.87
N ALA A 15 12.23 8.44 3.24
CA ALA A 15 12.79 7.27 2.58
C ALA A 15 13.04 6.08 3.53
N PRO A 16 13.69 6.24 4.71
CA PRO A 16 13.85 5.13 5.64
C PRO A 16 12.51 4.62 6.19
N ALA A 17 11.58 5.53 6.53
CA ALA A 17 10.25 5.13 7.00
C ALA A 17 9.43 4.39 5.94
N GLN A 18 9.57 4.75 4.65
CA GLN A 18 8.94 4.04 3.54
C GLN A 18 9.52 2.64 3.36
N GLN A 19 10.83 2.47 3.54
CA GLN A 19 11.49 1.15 3.48
C GLN A 19 11.05 0.25 4.63
N GLU A 20 11.01 0.77 5.86
CA GLU A 20 10.53 0.02 7.03
C GLU A 20 9.07 -0.40 6.90
N ARG A 21 8.22 0.51 6.41
CA ARG A 21 6.83 0.23 6.05
C ARG A 21 6.74 -0.91 5.02
N ASP A 22 7.50 -0.82 3.93
CA ASP A 22 7.48 -1.82 2.86
C ASP A 22 7.95 -3.19 3.36
N GLN A 23 8.99 -3.23 4.21
CA GLN A 23 9.45 -4.45 4.87
C GLN A 23 8.38 -5.04 5.79
N THR A 24 7.73 -4.20 6.60
CA THR A 24 6.69 -4.65 7.54
C THR A 24 5.48 -5.19 6.81
N LEU A 25 5.03 -4.52 5.74
CA LEU A 25 3.94 -4.99 4.89
C LEU A 25 4.30 -6.32 4.21
N ARG A 26 5.52 -6.49 3.68
CA ARG A 26 5.96 -7.76 3.07
C ARG A 26 5.90 -8.95 4.04
N ARG A 27 6.14 -8.73 5.34
CA ARG A 27 6.01 -9.80 6.36
C ARG A 27 4.57 -10.28 6.56
N LEU A 28 3.57 -9.47 6.18
CA LEU A 28 2.15 -9.84 6.26
C LEU A 28 1.66 -10.57 5.00
N LEU A 29 2.45 -10.54 3.93
CA LEU A 29 2.12 -11.06 2.61
C LEU A 29 2.73 -12.45 2.43
N ARG A 30 2.12 -13.27 1.57
CA ARG A 30 2.67 -14.56 1.16
C ARG A 30 3.81 -14.31 0.16
N PRO A 31 4.96 -14.99 0.25
CA PRO A 31 6.09 -14.73 -0.65
C PRO A 31 5.76 -14.82 -2.14
N ASP A 32 4.91 -15.77 -2.53
CA ASP A 32 4.63 -16.07 -3.94
C ASP A 32 3.38 -15.36 -4.49
N GLU A 33 2.92 -14.30 -3.84
CA GLU A 33 1.74 -13.58 -4.31
C GLU A 33 2.09 -12.31 -5.10
N MET A 34 1.32 -12.07 -6.16
CA MET A 34 1.38 -10.82 -6.91
C MET A 34 0.68 -9.72 -6.13
N VAL A 35 1.41 -8.66 -5.81
CA VAL A 35 0.87 -7.50 -5.09
C VAL A 35 1.21 -6.22 -5.83
N TRP A 36 0.18 -5.41 -6.06
CA TRP A 36 0.34 -4.05 -6.58
C TRP A 36 0.12 -3.02 -5.48
N LEU A 37 0.97 -2.00 -5.45
CA LEU A 37 0.75 -0.80 -4.68
C LEU A 37 0.01 0.22 -5.54
N VAL A 38 -1.22 0.55 -5.12
CA VAL A 38 -2.13 1.40 -5.91
C VAL A 38 -2.19 2.82 -5.36
N GLU A 39 -2.03 2.98 -4.05
CA GLU A 39 -2.03 4.29 -3.40
C GLU A 39 -1.05 4.29 -2.23
N GLU A 40 -0.29 5.37 -2.09
CA GLU A 40 0.48 5.65 -0.88
C GLU A 40 0.41 7.14 -0.56
N ALA A 41 0.19 7.48 0.71
CA ALA A 41 0.15 8.85 1.18
C ALA A 41 0.71 8.95 2.60
N TYR A 42 1.67 9.85 2.80
CA TYR A 42 2.20 10.17 4.12
C TYR A 42 1.35 11.27 4.76
N ASP A 43 0.96 11.06 6.01
CA ASP A 43 0.32 12.05 6.86
C ASP A 43 1.34 12.56 7.89
N PRO A 44 1.82 13.80 7.77
CA PRO A 44 2.82 14.34 8.69
C PRO A 44 2.25 14.70 10.07
N VAL A 45 0.93 14.84 10.21
CA VAL A 45 0.30 15.19 11.50
C VAL A 45 0.25 13.96 12.38
N GLU A 46 -0.27 12.85 11.83
CA GLU A 46 -0.37 11.58 12.54
C GLU A 46 0.94 10.77 12.47
N THR A 47 1.91 11.22 11.66
CA THR A 47 3.15 10.49 11.35
C THR A 47 2.86 9.06 10.87
N THR A 48 1.93 8.94 9.91
CA THR A 48 1.49 7.63 9.38
C THR A 48 1.56 7.56 7.86
N TRP A 49 1.66 6.34 7.33
CA TRP A 49 1.46 6.05 5.92
C TRP A 49 0.12 5.37 5.69
N ARG A 50 -0.73 5.93 4.84
CA ARG A 50 -1.88 5.25 4.25
C ARG A 50 -1.42 4.52 2.99
N VAL A 51 -1.75 3.23 2.89
CA VAL A 51 -1.30 2.36 1.81
C VAL A 51 -2.46 1.50 1.33
N ASP A 52 -2.75 1.53 0.03
CA ASP A 52 -3.69 0.61 -0.59
C ASP A 52 -2.93 -0.40 -1.47
N LEU A 53 -3.07 -1.68 -1.11
CA LEU A 53 -2.51 -2.82 -1.85
C LEU A 53 -3.61 -3.56 -2.59
N VAL A 54 -3.28 -4.13 -3.74
CA VAL A 54 -4.17 -5.03 -4.48
C VAL A 54 -3.52 -6.38 -4.64
N ARG A 55 -4.24 -7.43 -4.20
CA ARG A 55 -3.81 -8.83 -4.24
C ARG A 55 -5.01 -9.79 -4.32
N GLN A 56 -4.76 -11.06 -4.60
CA GLN A 56 -5.81 -12.08 -4.53
C GLN A 56 -6.04 -12.56 -3.10
N ASN A 57 -7.30 -12.74 -2.72
CA ASN A 57 -7.67 -13.45 -1.50
C ASN A 57 -7.55 -14.98 -1.71
N ARG A 58 -7.87 -15.76 -0.66
CA ARG A 58 -7.80 -17.23 -0.71
C ARG A 58 -8.80 -17.87 -1.68
N GLN A 59 -9.83 -17.14 -2.11
CA GLN A 59 -10.83 -17.59 -3.09
C GLN A 59 -10.46 -17.17 -4.52
N GLY A 60 -9.27 -16.57 -4.74
CA GLY A 60 -8.82 -16.09 -6.04
C GLY A 60 -9.42 -14.75 -6.47
N GLN A 61 -10.25 -14.13 -5.64
CA GLN A 61 -10.83 -12.81 -5.93
C GLN A 61 -9.81 -11.71 -5.67
N TRP A 62 -9.75 -10.73 -6.57
CA TRP A 62 -8.89 -9.57 -6.40
C TRP A 62 -9.52 -8.57 -5.43
N MET A 63 -8.76 -8.21 -4.40
CA MET A 63 -9.17 -7.31 -3.34
C MET A 63 -8.25 -6.10 -3.30
N ARG A 64 -8.82 -4.92 -3.07
CA ARG A 64 -8.07 -3.73 -2.64
C ARG A 64 -8.14 -3.68 -1.12
N GLN A 65 -6.98 -3.75 -0.48
CA GLN A 65 -6.80 -3.77 0.97
C GLN A 65 -6.14 -2.48 1.43
N ARG A 66 -6.71 -1.85 2.45
CA ARG A 66 -6.20 -0.60 3.02
C ARG A 66 -5.46 -0.84 4.31
N TYR A 67 -4.28 -0.24 4.40
CA TYR A 67 -3.40 -0.29 5.56
C TYR A 67 -3.03 1.11 6.03
N VAL A 68 -2.77 1.23 7.33
CA VAL A 68 -2.10 2.38 7.94
C VAL A 68 -0.86 1.88 8.65
N TYR A 69 0.30 2.40 8.30
CA TYR A 69 1.54 2.16 9.04
C TYR A 69 1.82 3.37 9.94
N ASP A 70 1.85 3.15 11.24
CA ASP A 70 2.21 4.13 12.26
C ASP A 70 3.74 4.11 12.41
N VAL A 71 4.40 5.19 11.99
CA VAL A 71 5.87 5.25 11.95
C VAL A 71 6.47 5.22 13.36
N PRO A 72 5.99 6.03 14.34
CA PRO A 72 6.51 5.98 15.70
C PRO A 72 6.40 4.61 16.37
N ARG A 73 5.31 3.88 16.11
CA ARG A 73 5.07 2.57 16.73
C ARG A 73 5.56 1.39 15.91
N GLN A 74 5.89 1.61 14.63
CA GLN A 74 6.21 0.57 13.65
C GLN A 74 5.12 -0.52 13.54
N ILE A 75 3.85 -0.12 13.65
CA ILE A 75 2.69 -1.02 13.60
C ILE A 75 1.90 -0.80 12.32
N VAL A 76 1.48 -1.90 11.69
CA VAL A 76 0.51 -1.88 10.58
C VAL A 76 -0.89 -2.18 11.10
N TYR A 77 -1.83 -1.29 10.80
CA TYR A 77 -3.26 -1.47 11.03
C TYR A 77 -3.96 -1.76 9.71
N PHE A 78 -4.73 -2.85 9.65
CA PHE A 78 -5.67 -3.09 8.58
C PHE A 78 -6.92 -2.21 8.76
N LYS A 79 -7.36 -1.51 7.71
CA LYS A 79 -8.51 -0.60 7.74
C LYS A 79 -9.68 -1.06 6.87
N GLY A 80 -9.59 -2.25 6.29
CA GLY A 80 -10.65 -2.85 5.50
C GLY A 80 -10.22 -3.21 4.10
N GLU A 81 -11.13 -3.88 3.40
CA GLU A 81 -10.92 -4.32 2.03
C GLU A 81 -12.21 -4.26 1.22
N ARG A 82 -12.07 -4.23 -0.09
CA ARG A 82 -13.18 -4.36 -1.03
C ARG A 82 -12.77 -5.17 -2.25
N PRO A 83 -13.69 -5.92 -2.88
CA PRO A 83 -13.43 -6.51 -4.17
C PRO A 83 -13.19 -5.41 -5.22
N ILE A 84 -12.39 -5.74 -6.23
CA ILE A 84 -12.21 -4.88 -7.42
C ILE A 84 -12.79 -5.59 -8.66
N SER A 85 -13.30 -4.80 -9.60
CA SER A 85 -13.80 -5.33 -10.86
C SER A 85 -12.64 -5.72 -11.79
N ASP A 86 -12.93 -6.53 -12.81
CA ASP A 86 -11.92 -6.87 -13.83
C ASP A 86 -11.42 -5.64 -14.59
N ALA A 87 -12.28 -4.65 -14.83
CA ALA A 87 -11.91 -3.38 -15.44
C ALA A 87 -10.95 -2.58 -14.55
N GLU A 88 -11.22 -2.52 -13.24
CA GLU A 88 -10.33 -1.88 -12.27
C GLU A 88 -8.99 -2.63 -12.18
N ARG A 89 -9.01 -3.96 -12.17
CA ARG A 89 -7.80 -4.80 -12.21
C ARG A 89 -6.96 -4.54 -13.46
N ALA A 90 -7.58 -4.50 -14.64
CA ALA A 90 -6.89 -4.24 -15.90
C ALA A 90 -6.22 -2.86 -15.90
N LYS A 91 -6.89 -1.86 -15.31
CA LYS A 91 -6.31 -0.53 -15.11
C LYS A 91 -5.09 -0.58 -14.17
N ILE A 92 -5.25 -1.16 -12.98
CA ILE A 92 -4.19 -1.31 -11.97
C ILE A 92 -2.97 -2.01 -12.56
N ARG A 93 -3.16 -3.11 -13.31
CA ARG A 93 -2.05 -3.85 -13.92
C ARG A 93 -1.19 -3.00 -14.85
N ARG A 94 -1.77 -1.97 -15.50
CA ARG A 94 -1.05 -1.08 -16.42
C ARG A 94 -0.38 0.10 -15.72
N GLU A 95 -0.96 0.57 -14.61
CA GLU A 95 -0.61 1.87 -14.02
C GLU A 95 0.08 1.76 -12.66
N ALA A 96 -0.17 0.68 -11.90
CA ALA A 96 0.27 0.57 -10.52
C ALA A 96 1.73 0.10 -10.39
N ARG A 97 2.35 0.48 -9.26
CA ARG A 97 3.69 0.01 -8.90
C ARG A 97 3.59 -1.46 -8.48
N VAL A 98 4.47 -2.30 -9.03
CA VAL A 98 4.60 -3.67 -8.52
C VAL A 98 5.27 -3.62 -7.15
N PHE A 99 4.58 -4.11 -6.14
CA PHE A 99 5.05 -4.12 -4.75
C PHE A 99 5.82 -5.41 -4.43
N GLN A 100 5.28 -6.53 -4.91
CA GLN A 100 5.84 -7.87 -4.78
C GLN A 100 5.46 -8.69 -6.02
N ARG A 101 6.36 -9.56 -6.46
CA ARG A 101 6.12 -10.54 -7.52
C ARG A 101 6.25 -11.94 -6.95
N PRO A 102 5.51 -12.92 -7.48
CA PRO A 102 5.89 -14.32 -7.34
C PRO A 102 7.31 -14.51 -7.85
N ALA A 103 8.08 -15.36 -7.16
CA ALA A 103 9.39 -15.81 -7.62
C ALA A 103 9.28 -16.62 -8.92
#